data_AF-A0AAX4J242-F1
#
_entry.id   AF-A0AAX4J242-F1
#
_cell.length_a   1.000
_cell.length_b   1.000
_cell.length_c   1.000
_cell.angle_alpha   90.00
_cell.angle_beta   90.00
_cell.angle_gamma   90.00
#
_symmetry.space_group_name_H-M   'P 1'
#
loop_
_entity.id
_entity.type
_entity.pdbx_description
1 polymer ?
#
loop_
_entity_poly.entity_id
_entity_poly.type
_entity_poly.pdbx_seq_one_letter_code
_entity_poly.pdbx_strand_id
1 'polypeptide(L)'
;MPRKPRLLSETELRRFEDRADENAKLADCWASDQVVIIACEPTSAYKTARVSVLPALQLDILSPAANPVLPSLTSAARPSRHFCRRTIRLLERPNGKRDDVYRPQPFVSDTGVYHRYEMYIEDARAKAQAVFDELRAGYASVCVASCYIDKTAAGFETFGVRVPPTTVFVDLIKVLEHQTKGSGIPEELRSDEAENVTERRGRYGGHPSGFVDRYGMYTVRLLELLGPAAEDHRLDFRRVEREDTALKRIAARFRNG
;
A
#
# COMPACT_ATOMS: atom_id res chain seq x y z
N MET A 1 -12.76 -20.22 20.82
CA MET A 1 -12.15 -20.70 22.08
C MET A 1 -11.12 -19.67 22.54
N PRO A 2 -11.12 -19.24 23.80
CA PRO A 2 -10.09 -18.33 24.29
C PRO A 2 -8.74 -19.06 24.25
N ARG A 3 -7.78 -18.55 23.45
CA ARG A 3 -6.40 -19.08 23.42
C ARG A 3 -5.83 -18.98 24.84
N LYS A 4 -5.25 -20.07 25.35
CA LYS A 4 -4.51 -20.05 26.62
C LYS A 4 -3.46 -18.93 26.59
N PRO A 5 -3.28 -18.18 27.68
CA PRO A 5 -2.24 -17.15 27.74
C PRO A 5 -0.88 -17.80 27.48
N ARG A 6 -0.17 -17.33 26.45
CA ARG A 6 1.14 -17.82 26.04
C ARG A 6 2.17 -16.74 26.34
N LEU A 7 3.28 -17.14 26.95
CA LEU A 7 4.44 -16.26 27.14
C LEU A 7 5.08 -15.94 25.79
N LEU A 8 5.35 -14.67 25.56
CA LEU A 8 6.03 -14.19 24.37
C LEU A 8 7.54 -14.06 24.64
N SER A 9 8.35 -14.50 23.69
CA SER A 9 9.77 -14.15 23.63
C SER A 9 9.95 -12.64 23.34
N GLU A 10 11.13 -12.09 23.64
CA GLU A 10 11.45 -10.69 23.32
C GLU A 10 11.29 -10.38 21.83
N THR A 11 11.68 -11.31 20.97
CA THR A 11 11.50 -11.20 19.52
C THR A 11 10.02 -11.17 19.12
N GLU A 12 9.17 -11.93 19.81
CA GLU A 12 7.71 -11.91 19.57
C GLU A 12 7.07 -10.61 20.07
N LEU A 13 7.54 -10.06 21.19
CA LEU A 13 7.10 -8.75 21.70
C LEU A 13 7.47 -7.61 20.74
N ARG A 14 8.72 -7.54 20.29
CA ARG A 14 9.15 -6.52 19.30
C ARG A 14 8.37 -6.61 18.01
N ARG A 15 8.14 -7.82 17.49
CA ARG A 15 7.30 -8.01 16.30
C ARG A 15 5.86 -7.57 16.53
N PHE A 16 5.33 -7.75 17.73
CA PHE A 16 3.99 -7.29 18.07
C PHE A 16 3.93 -5.76 18.15
N GLU A 17 4.95 -5.12 18.74
CA GLU A 17 5.13 -3.66 18.75
C GLU A 17 5.16 -3.10 17.32
N ASP A 18 6.05 -3.62 16.46
CA ASP A 18 6.19 -3.19 15.07
C ASP A 18 4.85 -3.26 14.31
N ARG A 19 4.05 -4.32 14.54
CA ARG A 19 2.75 -4.52 13.89
C ARG A 19 1.68 -3.59 14.43
N ALA A 20 1.66 -3.36 15.74
CA ALA A 20 0.75 -2.44 16.39
C ALA A 20 1.01 -0.99 15.95
N ASP A 21 2.28 -0.60 15.80
CA ASP A 21 2.69 0.71 15.33
C ASP A 21 2.23 0.98 13.90
N GLU A 22 2.39 0.01 12.98
CA GLU A 22 1.89 0.14 11.61
C GLU A 22 0.36 0.26 11.56
N ASN A 23 -0.36 -0.50 12.40
CA ASN A 23 -1.81 -0.38 12.50
C ASN A 23 -2.22 0.99 13.06
N ALA A 24 -1.50 1.52 14.05
CA ALA A 24 -1.75 2.85 14.60
C ALA A 24 -1.54 3.95 13.57
N LYS A 25 -0.45 3.89 12.77
CA LYS A 25 -0.22 4.81 11.65
C LYS A 25 -1.36 4.77 10.65
N LEU A 26 -1.81 3.57 10.27
CA LEU A 26 -2.94 3.43 9.34
C LEU A 26 -4.22 4.03 9.93
N ALA A 27 -4.50 3.78 11.22
CA ALA A 27 -5.67 4.33 11.91
C ALA A 27 -5.67 5.86 11.90
N ASP A 28 -4.54 6.49 12.24
CA ASP A 28 -4.37 7.95 12.22
C ASP A 28 -4.57 8.52 10.81
N CYS A 29 -3.97 7.89 9.80
CA CYS A 29 -4.11 8.31 8.41
C CYS A 29 -5.54 8.13 7.90
N TRP A 30 -6.21 7.04 8.27
CA TRP A 30 -7.55 6.70 7.83
C TRP A 30 -8.63 7.57 8.46
N ALA A 31 -8.48 7.94 9.73
CA ALA A 31 -9.42 8.79 10.44
C ALA A 31 -9.31 10.28 10.06
N SER A 32 -8.18 10.71 9.49
CA SER A 32 -7.92 12.13 9.19
C SER A 32 -8.44 12.58 7.83
N ASP A 33 -9.25 13.64 7.82
CA ASP A 33 -9.68 14.35 6.60
C ASP A 33 -8.60 15.25 5.98
N GLN A 34 -7.42 15.32 6.61
CA GLN A 34 -6.27 16.11 6.14
C GLN A 34 -5.16 15.23 5.56
N VAL A 35 -5.39 13.92 5.45
CA VAL A 35 -4.43 12.95 4.92
C VAL A 35 -5.02 12.27 3.70
N VAL A 36 -4.30 12.28 2.58
CA VAL A 36 -4.61 11.43 1.43
C VAL A 36 -3.87 10.11 1.52
N ILE A 37 -4.53 9.01 1.19
CA ILE A 37 -3.91 7.68 1.19
C ILE A 37 -3.60 7.29 -0.25
N ILE A 38 -2.38 6.85 -0.50
CA ILE A 38 -1.91 6.35 -1.79
C ILE A 38 -1.51 4.89 -1.63
N ALA A 39 -2.21 4.02 -2.35
CA ALA A 39 -1.71 2.69 -2.69
C ALA A 39 -0.88 2.80 -3.97
N CYS A 40 0.37 2.34 -3.92
CA CYS A 40 1.26 2.38 -5.08
C CYS A 40 1.69 0.97 -5.45
N GLU A 41 1.39 0.57 -6.68
CA GLU A 41 1.77 -0.74 -7.21
C GLU A 41 2.80 -0.56 -8.33
N PRO A 42 3.98 -1.22 -8.23
CA PRO A 42 4.89 -1.29 -9.36
C PRO A 42 4.25 -2.15 -10.46
N THR A 43 3.99 -1.57 -11.63
CA THR A 43 3.45 -2.38 -12.73
C THR A 43 4.57 -3.14 -13.43
N SER A 44 4.23 -4.25 -14.09
CA SER A 44 5.22 -5.03 -14.84
C SER A 44 5.78 -4.23 -16.04
N ALA A 45 7.08 -4.39 -16.28
CA ALA A 45 7.66 -4.14 -17.60
C ALA A 45 7.32 -5.34 -18.50
N TYR A 46 6.97 -5.10 -19.75
CA TYR A 46 6.82 -6.19 -20.72
C TYR A 46 7.50 -5.84 -22.03
N LYS A 47 8.16 -6.84 -22.60
CA LYS A 47 8.80 -6.71 -23.91
C LYS A 47 8.00 -7.51 -24.91
N THR A 48 7.46 -6.82 -25.90
CA THR A 48 6.89 -7.46 -27.09
C THR A 48 7.98 -7.60 -28.16
N ALA A 49 7.70 -8.33 -29.23
CA ALA A 49 8.59 -8.42 -30.39
C ALA A 49 8.92 -7.03 -31.01
N ARG A 50 8.12 -5.99 -30.71
CA ARG A 50 8.25 -4.66 -31.32
C ARG A 50 8.65 -3.56 -30.33
N VAL A 51 8.42 -3.74 -29.02
CA VAL A 51 8.56 -2.68 -28.01
C VAL A 51 8.99 -3.25 -26.66
N SER A 52 9.95 -2.58 -26.03
CA SER A 52 10.17 -2.70 -24.58
C SER A 52 9.30 -1.65 -23.88
N VAL A 53 8.29 -2.11 -23.15
CA VAL A 53 7.43 -1.23 -22.36
C VAL A 53 7.95 -1.22 -20.92
N LEU A 54 8.41 -0.06 -20.45
CA LEU A 54 8.94 0.10 -19.10
C LEU A 54 7.83 0.01 -18.03
N PRO A 55 8.18 -0.23 -16.75
CA PRO A 55 7.25 -0.15 -15.64
C PRO A 55 6.50 1.20 -15.61
N ALA A 56 5.27 1.16 -15.13
CA ALA A 56 4.47 2.33 -14.82
C ALA A 56 4.39 2.53 -13.31
N LEU A 57 4.29 3.79 -12.91
CA LEU A 57 3.87 4.20 -11.58
C LEU A 57 2.35 4.27 -11.57
N GLN A 58 1.70 3.30 -10.93
CA GLN A 58 0.27 3.37 -10.67
C GLN A 58 0.03 3.89 -9.25
N LEU A 59 -0.67 5.01 -9.16
CA LEU A 59 -1.12 5.64 -7.92
C LEU A 59 -2.62 5.46 -7.82
N ASP A 60 -3.02 4.62 -6.87
CA ASP A 60 -4.39 4.47 -6.43
C ASP A 60 -4.63 5.39 -5.23
N ILE A 61 -5.44 6.41 -5.42
CA ILE A 61 -5.54 7.56 -4.51
C ILE A 61 -6.90 7.50 -3.82
N LEU A 62 -6.88 7.44 -2.50
CA LEU A 62 -8.03 7.48 -1.60
C LEU A 62 -8.05 8.83 -0.87
N SER A 63 -8.83 9.75 -1.41
CA SER A 63 -9.04 11.10 -0.86
C SER A 63 -10.13 11.10 0.20
N PRO A 64 -10.03 11.91 1.26
CA PRO A 64 -11.17 12.24 2.13
C PRO A 64 -12.40 12.67 1.31
N ALA A 65 -13.56 12.06 1.55
CA ALA A 65 -14.78 12.38 0.80
C ALA A 65 -15.25 13.83 1.01
N ALA A 66 -14.93 14.42 2.17
CA ALA A 66 -15.23 15.81 2.48
C ALA A 66 -14.37 16.82 1.69
N ASN A 67 -13.22 16.40 1.14
CA ASN A 67 -12.29 17.29 0.46
C ASN A 67 -11.53 16.57 -0.68
N PRO A 68 -12.21 16.12 -1.75
CA PRO A 68 -11.54 15.50 -2.89
C PRO A 68 -10.87 16.57 -3.76
N VAL A 69 -9.54 16.60 -3.77
CA VAL A 69 -8.74 17.49 -4.63
C VAL A 69 -8.82 17.09 -6.11
N LEU A 70 -8.85 15.78 -6.37
CA LEU A 70 -8.90 15.21 -7.72
C LEU A 70 -10.31 14.70 -8.05
N PRO A 71 -10.73 14.75 -9.34
CA PRO A 71 -11.95 14.09 -9.78
C PRO A 71 -11.92 12.61 -9.42
N SER A 72 -12.93 12.16 -8.68
CA SER A 72 -12.92 10.87 -8.01
C SER A 72 -14.34 10.33 -7.84
N LEU A 73 -14.46 9.01 -7.71
CA LEU A 73 -15.72 8.34 -7.41
C LEU A 73 -15.81 8.05 -5.93
N THR A 74 -17.03 8.05 -5.38
CA THR A 74 -17.26 7.45 -4.07
C THR A 74 -16.80 5.99 -4.11
N SER A 75 -15.94 5.58 -3.17
CA SER A 75 -15.61 4.16 -3.06
C SER A 75 -16.90 3.39 -2.72
N ALA A 76 -17.30 2.48 -3.59
CA ALA A 76 -18.47 1.64 -3.38
C ALA A 76 -18.33 0.78 -2.11
N ALA A 77 -17.10 0.51 -1.69
CA ALA A 77 -16.83 -0.19 -0.45
C ALA A 77 -17.08 0.70 0.78
N ARG A 78 -16.76 2.01 0.74
CA ARG A 78 -16.91 2.92 1.89
C ARG A 78 -17.13 4.41 1.56
N PRO A 79 -18.06 5.09 2.27
CA PRO A 79 -18.51 6.45 1.92
C PRO A 79 -17.57 7.59 2.37
N SER A 80 -16.61 7.36 3.26
CA SER A 80 -15.73 8.43 3.79
C SER A 80 -14.52 8.74 2.92
N ARG A 81 -14.28 7.94 1.87
CA ARG A 81 -13.13 8.10 0.97
C ARG A 81 -13.58 8.01 -0.49
N HIS A 82 -13.02 8.88 -1.32
CA HIS A 82 -13.19 8.87 -2.76
C HIS A 82 -11.95 8.31 -3.45
N PHE A 83 -12.17 7.53 -4.52
CA PHE A 83 -11.15 6.84 -5.27
C PHE A 83 -10.88 7.51 -6.62
N CYS A 84 -9.61 7.65 -6.98
CA CYS A 84 -9.17 7.89 -8.35
C CYS A 84 -7.84 7.17 -8.62
N ARG A 85 -7.50 7.02 -9.90
CA ARG A 85 -6.26 6.38 -10.35
C ARG A 85 -5.49 7.28 -11.28
N ARG A 86 -4.17 7.33 -11.08
CA ARG A 86 -3.20 7.93 -11.99
C ARG A 86 -2.15 6.89 -12.36
N THR A 87 -2.02 6.58 -13.64
CA THR A 87 -1.00 5.65 -14.15
C THR A 87 -0.04 6.42 -15.04
N ILE A 88 1.25 6.43 -14.70
CA ILE A 88 2.29 7.14 -15.44
C ILE A 88 3.31 6.12 -15.92
N ARG A 89 3.50 6.01 -17.22
CA ARG A 89 4.41 5.07 -17.87
C ARG A 89 5.55 5.79 -18.55
N LEU A 90 6.77 5.31 -18.29
CA LEU A 90 7.99 5.81 -18.90
C LEU A 90 8.14 5.20 -20.30
N LEU A 91 8.44 6.05 -21.28
CA LEU A 91 8.83 5.64 -22.63
C LEU A 91 10.31 5.96 -22.84
N GLU A 92 11.07 4.99 -23.34
CA GLU A 92 12.44 5.22 -23.78
C GLU A 92 12.45 5.76 -25.20
N ARG A 93 13.35 6.70 -25.48
CA ARG A 93 13.65 7.08 -26.86
C ARG A 93 14.44 5.93 -27.50
N PRO A 94 14.09 5.46 -28.70
CA PRO A 94 14.88 4.43 -29.36
C PRO A 94 16.30 4.94 -29.65
N ASN A 95 17.31 4.14 -29.33
CA ASN A 95 18.70 4.40 -29.68
C ASN A 95 19.02 3.77 -31.05
N GLY A 96 19.11 4.56 -32.12
CA GLY A 96 19.59 4.09 -33.42
C GLY A 96 19.16 4.93 -34.63
N LYS A 97 19.95 4.86 -35.72
CA LYS A 97 19.70 5.49 -37.04
C LYS A 97 18.95 4.57 -38.03
N ARG A 98 18.15 3.61 -37.54
CA ARG A 98 17.40 2.72 -38.45
C ARG A 98 15.93 3.10 -38.40
N ASP A 99 15.48 3.62 -39.53
CA ASP A 99 14.08 3.67 -39.93
C ASP A 99 13.45 2.28 -39.74
N ASP A 100 12.21 2.24 -39.24
CA ASP A 100 11.34 1.08 -38.91
C ASP A 100 11.36 0.47 -37.49
N VAL A 101 12.02 1.06 -36.49
CA VAL A 101 11.71 0.71 -35.09
C VAL A 101 10.38 1.35 -34.69
N TYR A 102 9.34 0.54 -34.41
CA TYR A 102 8.07 1.04 -33.87
C TYR A 102 8.33 1.97 -32.68
N ARG A 103 7.99 3.23 -32.84
CA ARG A 103 8.16 4.27 -31.82
C ARG A 103 6.87 4.38 -31.03
N PRO A 104 6.83 4.00 -29.73
CA PRO A 104 5.67 4.30 -28.91
C PRO A 104 5.49 5.82 -28.86
N GLN A 105 4.33 6.27 -29.33
CA GLN A 105 3.97 7.67 -29.29
C GLN A 105 3.48 8.01 -27.88
N PRO A 106 3.78 9.22 -27.36
CA PRO A 106 3.15 9.69 -26.15
C PRO A 106 1.63 9.62 -26.27
N PHE A 107 0.98 9.16 -25.20
CA PHE A 107 -0.46 8.95 -25.18
C PHE A 107 -1.03 9.39 -23.83
N VAL A 108 -2.18 10.07 -23.88
CA VAL A 108 -2.92 10.50 -22.69
C VAL A 108 -4.36 10.04 -22.82
N SER A 109 -4.85 9.36 -21.79
CA SER A 109 -6.26 9.03 -21.61
C SER A 109 -6.74 9.61 -20.29
N ASP A 110 -7.85 10.33 -20.33
CA ASP A 110 -8.42 11.03 -19.19
C ASP A 110 -9.94 10.77 -19.17
N THR A 111 -10.38 10.10 -18.11
CA THR A 111 -11.80 9.86 -17.83
C THR A 111 -12.26 10.59 -16.55
N GLY A 112 -11.47 11.55 -16.06
CA GLY A 112 -11.58 12.20 -14.76
C GLY A 112 -11.11 11.32 -13.59
N VAL A 113 -11.68 10.11 -13.52
CA VAL A 113 -11.40 9.17 -12.42
C VAL A 113 -10.13 8.37 -12.70
N TYR A 114 -9.98 7.89 -13.93
CA TYR A 114 -8.83 7.12 -14.38
C TYR A 114 -8.05 7.93 -15.40
N HIS A 115 -6.80 8.24 -15.08
CA HIS A 115 -5.90 8.91 -16.01
C HIS A 115 -4.70 8.03 -16.30
N ARG A 116 -4.35 7.91 -17.58
CA ARG A 116 -3.17 7.20 -18.05
C ARG A 116 -2.31 8.15 -18.87
N TYR A 117 -1.04 8.21 -18.50
CA TYR A 117 -0.02 9.03 -19.13
C TYR A 117 1.11 8.11 -19.59
N GLU A 118 1.37 8.07 -20.90
CA GLU A 118 2.53 7.40 -21.47
C GLU A 118 3.40 8.47 -22.12
N MET A 119 4.56 8.75 -21.52
CA MET A 119 5.39 9.88 -21.92
C MET A 119 6.86 9.50 -21.89
N TYR A 120 7.71 10.26 -22.59
CA TYR A 120 9.15 10.07 -22.48
C TYR A 120 9.63 10.40 -21.07
N ILE A 121 10.77 9.80 -20.68
CA ILE A 121 11.29 9.81 -19.30
C ILE A 121 11.19 11.17 -18.62
N GLU A 122 11.68 12.25 -19.22
CA GLU A 122 11.65 13.60 -18.61
C GLU A 122 10.22 14.10 -18.34
N ASP A 123 9.34 13.99 -19.33
CA ASP A 123 7.94 14.44 -19.22
C ASP A 123 7.15 13.59 -18.21
N ALA A 124 7.39 12.28 -18.21
CA ALA A 124 6.77 11.36 -17.26
C ALA A 124 7.21 11.63 -15.81
N ARG A 125 8.50 11.93 -15.59
CA ARG A 125 9.01 12.33 -14.26
C ARG A 125 8.42 13.65 -13.81
N ALA A 126 8.38 14.65 -14.68
CA ALA A 126 7.74 15.93 -14.40
C ALA A 126 6.25 15.73 -14.07
N LYS A 127 5.55 14.87 -14.80
CA LYS A 127 4.15 14.55 -14.54
C LYS A 127 3.94 13.82 -13.21
N ALA A 128 4.83 12.88 -12.87
CA ALA A 128 4.78 12.16 -11.59
C ALA A 128 4.96 13.12 -10.41
N GLN A 129 5.94 14.01 -10.48
CA GLN A 129 6.12 15.05 -9.47
C GLN A 129 4.91 15.98 -9.39
N ALA A 130 4.35 16.42 -10.53
CA ALA A 130 3.20 17.31 -10.55
C ALA A 130 1.96 16.69 -9.88
N VAL A 131 1.71 15.40 -10.07
CA VAL A 131 0.61 14.69 -9.37
C VAL A 131 0.82 14.70 -7.86
N PHE A 132 2.06 14.48 -7.39
CA PHE A 132 2.37 14.54 -5.96
C PHE A 132 2.28 15.96 -5.39
N ASP A 133 2.70 16.97 -6.16
CA ASP A 133 2.62 18.37 -5.74
C ASP A 133 1.16 18.84 -5.60
N GLU A 134 0.27 18.39 -6.49
CA GLU A 134 -1.17 18.65 -6.42
C GLU A 134 -1.80 18.03 -5.17
N LEU A 135 -1.45 16.78 -4.87
CA LEU A 135 -1.88 16.12 -3.62
C LEU A 135 -1.33 16.85 -2.39
N ARG A 136 -0.05 17.23 -2.41
CA ARG A 136 0.57 17.98 -1.30
C ARG A 136 -0.08 19.34 -1.08
N ALA A 137 -0.51 20.02 -2.14
CA ALA A 137 -1.15 21.32 -2.01
C ALA A 137 -2.52 21.24 -1.32
N GLY A 138 -3.23 20.12 -1.49
CA GLY A 138 -4.58 19.94 -0.94
C GLY A 138 -4.67 19.21 0.40
N TYR A 139 -3.59 18.58 0.87
CA TYR A 139 -3.58 17.78 2.10
C TYR A 139 -2.36 18.09 2.98
N ALA A 140 -2.52 18.00 4.31
CA ALA A 140 -1.42 18.23 5.25
C ALA A 140 -0.34 17.14 5.20
N SER A 141 -0.74 15.92 4.87
CA SER A 141 0.16 14.77 4.75
C SER A 141 -0.34 13.77 3.70
N VAL A 142 0.59 12.94 3.23
CA VAL A 142 0.34 11.82 2.32
C VAL A 142 0.67 10.53 3.09
N CYS A 143 -0.24 9.58 3.11
CA CYS A 143 0.00 8.24 3.63
C CYS A 143 0.25 7.29 2.45
N VAL A 144 1.47 6.77 2.32
CA VAL A 144 1.81 5.75 1.33
C VAL A 144 1.66 4.38 1.98
N ALA A 145 0.66 3.62 1.53
CA ALA A 145 0.37 2.29 2.04
C ALA A 145 0.71 1.22 0.99
N SER A 146 1.49 0.23 1.39
CA SER A 146 1.99 -0.80 0.47
C SER A 146 2.24 -2.12 1.17
N CYS A 147 2.16 -3.21 0.42
CA CYS A 147 2.64 -4.53 0.85
C CYS A 147 4.13 -4.74 0.55
N TYR A 148 4.75 -3.82 -0.20
CA TYR A 148 6.12 -3.89 -0.66
C TYR A 148 6.79 -2.51 -0.56
N ILE A 149 6.95 -2.02 0.67
CA ILE A 149 7.39 -0.63 0.94
C ILE A 149 8.69 -0.27 0.20
N ASP A 150 9.68 -1.18 0.19
CA ASP A 150 10.97 -0.97 -0.48
C ASP A 150 10.82 -0.83 -2.01
N LYS A 151 9.93 -1.63 -2.61
CA LYS A 151 9.65 -1.56 -4.05
C LYS A 151 8.89 -0.29 -4.41
N THR A 152 7.97 0.13 -3.54
CA THR A 152 7.25 1.39 -3.69
C THR A 152 8.21 2.58 -3.62
N ALA A 153 9.13 2.60 -2.64
CA ALA A 153 10.15 3.63 -2.52
C ALA A 153 11.07 3.69 -3.76
N ALA A 154 11.59 2.53 -4.21
CA ALA A 154 12.38 2.45 -5.44
C ALA A 154 11.59 2.89 -6.69
N GLY A 155 10.28 2.64 -6.72
CA GLY A 155 9.38 3.14 -7.76
C GLY A 155 9.33 4.67 -7.79
N PHE A 156 9.14 5.32 -6.64
CA PHE A 156 9.16 6.78 -6.56
C PHE A 156 10.51 7.36 -6.98
N GLU A 157 11.62 6.77 -6.58
CA GLU A 157 12.96 7.18 -6.99
C GLU A 157 13.14 7.07 -8.52
N THR A 158 12.70 5.97 -9.12
CA THR A 158 12.76 5.75 -10.58
C THR A 158 12.03 6.86 -11.36
N PHE A 159 10.88 7.27 -10.85
CA PHE A 159 10.05 8.34 -11.38
C PHE A 159 10.46 9.75 -10.92
N GLY A 160 11.56 9.88 -10.16
CA GLY A 160 12.06 11.17 -9.69
C GLY A 160 11.10 11.90 -8.74
N VAL A 161 10.19 11.16 -8.10
CA VAL A 161 9.20 11.73 -7.19
C VAL A 161 9.86 12.07 -5.87
N ARG A 162 9.87 13.37 -5.53
CA ARG A 162 10.29 13.87 -4.22
C ARG A 162 9.11 13.81 -3.26
N VAL A 163 9.09 12.75 -2.48
CA VAL A 163 8.06 12.52 -1.45
C VAL A 163 8.22 13.54 -0.31
N PRO A 164 7.13 14.18 0.17
CA PRO A 164 7.19 15.13 1.28
C PRO A 164 7.77 14.52 2.58
N PRO A 165 8.46 15.31 3.42
CA PRO A 165 8.93 14.82 4.73
C PRO A 165 7.79 14.44 5.68
N THR A 166 6.59 14.99 5.47
CA THR A 166 5.39 14.67 6.25
C THR A 166 4.72 13.37 5.81
N THR A 167 5.27 12.66 4.82
CA THR A 167 4.71 11.41 4.34
C THR A 167 4.86 10.29 5.36
N VAL A 168 3.75 9.61 5.63
CA VAL A 168 3.71 8.42 6.49
C VAL A 168 3.73 7.18 5.60
N PHE A 169 4.64 6.26 5.89
CA PHE A 169 4.71 4.96 5.22
C PHE A 169 4.05 3.90 6.10
N VAL A 170 3.17 3.10 5.49
CA VAL A 170 2.42 2.04 6.15
C VAL A 170 2.64 0.70 5.45
N ASP A 171 3.11 -0.29 6.20
CA ASP A 171 3.24 -1.68 5.76
C ASP A 171 1.92 -2.45 6.02
N LEU A 172 1.15 -2.66 4.96
CA LEU A 172 -0.17 -3.30 5.05
C LEU A 172 -0.10 -4.78 5.44
N ILE A 173 1.03 -5.46 5.24
CA ILE A 173 1.20 -6.84 5.71
C ILE A 173 1.30 -6.85 7.22
N LYS A 174 2.06 -5.94 7.81
CA LYS A 174 2.16 -5.81 9.28
C LYS A 174 0.82 -5.41 9.91
N VAL A 175 0.06 -4.52 9.26
CA VAL A 175 -1.30 -4.18 9.69
C VAL A 175 -2.20 -5.42 9.68
N LEU A 176 -2.20 -6.18 8.58
CA LEU A 176 -2.99 -7.41 8.48
C LEU A 176 -2.60 -8.43 9.57
N GLU A 177 -1.30 -8.62 9.81
CA GLU A 177 -0.78 -9.50 10.88
C GLU A 177 -1.29 -9.06 12.26
N HIS A 178 -1.32 -7.75 12.53
CA HIS A 178 -1.86 -7.18 13.75
C HIS A 178 -3.35 -7.47 13.91
N GLN A 179 -4.14 -7.15 12.88
CA GLN A 179 -5.59 -7.22 12.96
C GLN A 179 -6.09 -8.67 13.04
N THR A 180 -5.46 -9.59 12.29
CA THR A 180 -5.88 -11.00 12.25
C THR A 180 -5.37 -11.82 13.44
N LYS A 181 -4.30 -11.38 14.12
CA LYS A 181 -3.65 -12.12 15.24
C LYS A 181 -3.34 -13.59 14.89
N GLY A 182 -3.05 -13.86 13.61
CA GLY A 182 -2.83 -15.22 13.10
C GLY A 182 -4.07 -16.11 13.11
N SER A 183 -5.25 -15.53 12.88
CA SER A 183 -6.51 -16.24 12.64
C SER A 183 -6.70 -16.60 11.15
N GLY A 184 -5.68 -16.37 10.33
CA GLY A 184 -5.69 -16.59 8.89
C GLY A 184 -6.00 -15.33 8.09
N ILE A 185 -6.08 -15.46 6.76
CA ILE A 185 -6.49 -14.40 5.83
C ILE A 185 -8.02 -14.19 5.96
N PRO A 186 -8.54 -12.95 6.09
CA PRO A 186 -9.98 -12.65 6.07
C PRO A 186 -10.69 -13.22 4.84
N GLU A 187 -11.93 -13.70 4.98
CA GLU A 187 -12.69 -14.33 3.89
C GLU A 187 -12.91 -13.40 2.70
N GLU A 188 -13.06 -12.11 2.96
CA GLU A 188 -13.22 -11.04 1.97
C GLU A 188 -12.00 -10.87 1.06
N LEU A 189 -10.84 -11.41 1.46
CA LEU A 189 -9.61 -11.45 0.67
C LEU A 189 -9.36 -12.81 0.01
N ARG A 190 -10.22 -13.82 0.26
CA ARG A 190 -10.09 -15.19 -0.28
C ARG A 190 -10.85 -15.41 -1.60
N SER A 191 -11.58 -14.41 -2.11
CA SER A 191 -12.43 -14.58 -3.30
C SER A 191 -11.63 -14.76 -4.61
N ASP A 192 -12.21 -15.54 -5.52
CA ASP A 192 -11.66 -15.99 -6.80
C ASP A 192 -11.26 -14.87 -7.77
N GLU A 193 -9.99 -14.92 -8.18
CA GLU A 193 -9.36 -14.50 -9.45
C GLU A 193 -7.98 -13.84 -9.24
N ALA A 194 -7.68 -13.35 -8.04
CA ALA A 194 -6.31 -12.98 -7.64
C ALA A 194 -6.19 -13.10 -6.11
N GLU A 195 -5.39 -14.06 -5.62
CA GLU A 195 -5.10 -14.20 -4.19
C GLU A 195 -4.33 -12.96 -3.70
N ASN A 196 -5.05 -11.94 -3.26
CA ASN A 196 -4.53 -10.67 -2.77
C ASN A 196 -3.32 -10.83 -1.82
N VAL A 197 -3.49 -11.65 -0.79
CA VAL A 197 -2.48 -11.97 0.23
C VAL A 197 -2.23 -13.47 0.19
N THR A 198 -0.98 -13.89 0.46
CA THR A 198 -0.65 -15.28 0.74
C THR A 198 -0.23 -15.45 2.20
N GLU A 199 -0.58 -16.59 2.79
CA GLU A 199 -0.10 -17.01 4.10
C GLU A 199 0.70 -18.30 3.96
N ARG A 200 1.97 -18.28 4.33
CA ARG A 200 2.83 -19.48 4.31
C ARG A 200 3.49 -19.64 5.66
N ARG A 201 3.18 -20.75 6.35
CA ARG A 201 3.71 -21.07 7.70
C ARG A 201 3.48 -19.94 8.71
N GLY A 202 2.29 -19.31 8.69
CA GLY A 202 1.93 -18.22 9.58
C GLY A 202 2.63 -16.89 9.28
N ARG A 203 3.29 -16.76 8.13
CA ARG A 203 3.80 -15.49 7.60
C ARG A 203 2.92 -15.02 6.47
N TYR A 204 2.49 -13.78 6.57
CA TYR A 204 1.71 -13.12 5.53
C TYR A 204 2.68 -12.49 4.51
N GLY A 205 2.23 -12.39 3.26
CA GLY A 205 2.94 -11.67 2.20
C GLY A 205 1.97 -11.27 1.11
N GLY A 206 2.26 -10.20 0.38
CA GLY A 206 1.46 -9.87 -0.81
C GLY A 206 1.55 -10.98 -1.87
N HIS A 207 0.60 -11.02 -2.81
CA HIS A 207 0.63 -11.99 -3.91
C HIS A 207 1.95 -11.92 -4.69
N PRO A 208 2.65 -13.06 -4.89
CA PRO A 208 3.92 -13.10 -5.63
C PRO A 208 3.82 -13.39 -7.15
N SER A 209 2.64 -13.44 -7.77
CA SER A 209 2.54 -13.77 -9.21
C SER A 209 2.85 -12.54 -10.07
N GLY A 210 3.95 -12.62 -10.82
CA GLY A 210 4.29 -11.67 -11.86
C GLY A 210 3.18 -11.58 -12.92
N PHE A 211 3.12 -10.43 -13.59
CA PHE A 211 2.03 -9.91 -14.41
C PHE A 211 0.95 -9.16 -13.61
N VAL A 212 1.34 -7.97 -13.13
CA VAL A 212 0.39 -6.89 -12.86
C VAL A 212 0.01 -6.28 -14.21
N ASP A 213 -0.79 -6.98 -14.98
CA ASP A 213 -1.50 -6.40 -16.11
C ASP A 213 -2.87 -7.05 -16.16
N ARG A 214 -3.90 -6.21 -15.99
CA ARG A 214 -5.34 -6.50 -15.96
C ARG A 214 -5.87 -6.85 -14.56
N TYR A 215 -6.31 -5.81 -13.84
CA TYR A 215 -7.31 -5.84 -12.75
C TYR A 215 -6.88 -6.03 -11.29
N GLY A 216 -5.61 -6.19 -10.94
CA GLY A 216 -5.19 -6.26 -9.54
C GLY A 216 -5.33 -4.90 -8.82
N MET A 217 -6.37 -4.73 -8.00
CA MET A 217 -6.54 -3.64 -7.03
C MET A 217 -6.17 -4.12 -5.63
N TYR A 218 -5.16 -4.98 -5.52
CA TYR A 218 -4.91 -5.72 -4.28
C TYR A 218 -4.68 -4.77 -3.10
N THR A 219 -3.80 -3.80 -3.29
CA THR A 219 -3.42 -2.86 -2.21
C THR A 219 -4.61 -2.00 -1.82
N VAL A 220 -5.43 -1.59 -2.79
CA VAL A 220 -6.68 -0.83 -2.55
C VAL A 220 -7.70 -1.67 -1.81
N ARG A 221 -7.93 -2.91 -2.24
CA ARG A 221 -8.90 -3.81 -1.60
C ARG A 221 -8.48 -4.15 -0.17
N LEU A 222 -7.19 -4.34 0.04
CA LEU A 222 -6.61 -4.54 1.37
C LEU A 222 -6.80 -3.29 2.24
N LEU A 223 -6.55 -2.09 1.70
CA LEU A 223 -6.81 -0.82 2.39
C LEU A 223 -8.28 -0.62 2.77
N GLU A 224 -9.21 -0.93 1.86
CA GLU A 224 -10.66 -0.85 2.09
C GLU A 224 -11.14 -1.76 3.22
N LEU A 225 -10.44 -2.88 3.44
CA LEU A 225 -10.68 -3.79 4.55
C LEU A 225 -10.00 -3.29 5.84
N LEU A 226 -8.68 -3.07 5.78
CA LEU A 226 -7.83 -2.84 6.96
C LEU A 226 -7.97 -1.44 7.55
N GLY A 227 -8.00 -0.39 6.74
CA GLY A 227 -7.95 1.00 7.22
C GLY A 227 -9.09 1.36 8.20
N PRO A 228 -10.33 1.03 7.87
CA PRO A 228 -11.48 1.27 8.74
C PRO A 228 -11.49 0.41 10.00
N ALA A 229 -10.97 -0.82 9.93
CA ALA A 229 -10.80 -1.68 11.09
C ALA A 229 -9.60 -1.25 11.96
N ALA A 230 -8.71 -0.39 11.44
CA ALA A 230 -7.47 -0.05 12.13
C ALA A 230 -7.71 0.62 13.49
N GLU A 231 -8.73 1.48 13.59
CA GLU A 231 -9.10 2.12 14.86
C GLU A 231 -9.62 1.11 15.87
N ASP A 232 -10.57 0.24 15.48
CA ASP A 232 -11.13 -0.80 16.35
C ASP A 232 -10.07 -1.81 16.84
N HIS A 233 -9.02 -1.98 16.03
CA HIS A 233 -7.88 -2.83 16.34
C HIS A 233 -6.72 -2.10 17.01
N ARG A 234 -6.88 -0.84 17.44
CA ARG A 234 -5.89 -0.19 18.31
C ARG A 234 -5.76 -0.95 19.62
N LEU A 235 -4.71 -1.77 19.70
CA LEU A 235 -4.32 -2.40 20.94
C LEU A 235 -3.30 -1.51 21.62
N ASP A 236 -3.51 -1.26 22.91
CA ASP A 236 -2.48 -0.67 23.75
C ASP A 236 -1.36 -1.70 23.91
N PHE A 237 -0.27 -1.52 23.16
CA PHE A 237 0.94 -2.34 23.29
C PHE A 237 1.38 -2.44 24.75
N ARG A 238 1.27 -1.36 25.53
CA ARG A 238 1.63 -1.34 26.96
C ARG A 238 0.77 -2.27 27.78
N ARG A 239 -0.51 -2.46 27.40
CA ARG A 239 -1.38 -3.44 28.05
C ARG A 239 -0.90 -4.86 27.79
N VAL A 240 -0.56 -5.19 26.54
CA VAL A 240 -0.08 -6.53 26.16
C VAL A 240 1.28 -6.84 26.80
N GLU A 241 2.19 -5.87 26.83
CA GLU A 241 3.49 -5.98 27.50
C GLU A 241 3.34 -6.23 29.02
N ARG A 242 2.43 -5.51 29.68
CA ARG A 242 2.13 -5.71 31.10
C ARG A 242 1.53 -7.09 31.38
N GLU A 243 0.60 -7.54 30.54
CA GLU A 243 -0.02 -8.87 30.65
C GLU A 243 1.04 -9.99 30.48
N ASP A 244 1.93 -9.89 29.49
CA ASP A 244 3.04 -10.83 29.29
C ASP A 244 4.03 -10.82 30.47
N THR A 245 4.38 -9.65 30.98
CA THR A 245 5.25 -9.51 32.17
C THR A 245 4.63 -10.16 33.39
N ALA A 246 3.33 -9.99 33.61
CA ALA A 246 2.60 -10.63 34.70
C ALA A 246 2.61 -12.16 34.56
N LEU A 247 2.37 -12.68 33.35
CA LEU A 247 2.41 -14.12 33.07
C LEU A 247 3.81 -14.70 33.27
N LYS A 248 4.87 -14.00 32.85
CA LYS A 248 6.27 -14.40 33.08
C LYS A 248 6.57 -14.50 34.58
N ARG A 249 6.12 -13.53 35.39
CA ARG A 249 6.26 -13.57 36.85
C ARG A 249 5.53 -14.76 37.48
N ILE A 250 4.31 -15.05 37.04
CA ILE A 250 3.54 -16.21 37.52
C ILE A 250 4.27 -17.51 37.15
N ALA A 251 4.72 -17.67 35.90
CA ALA A 251 5.42 -18.85 35.44
C ALA A 251 6.78 -19.06 36.12
N ALA A 252 7.46 -17.99 36.53
CA ALA A 252 8.70 -18.08 37.32
C ALA A 252 8.44 -18.59 38.74
N ARG A 253 7.33 -18.18 39.38
CA ARG A 253 6.94 -18.68 40.71
C ARG A 253 6.69 -20.19 40.72
N PHE A 254 6.06 -20.73 39.67
CA PHE A 254 5.82 -22.17 39.55
C PHE A 254 7.07 -23.01 39.20
N ARG A 255 8.16 -22.37 38.74
CA ARG A 255 9.43 -23.07 38.42
C ARG A 255 10.42 -23.10 39.58
N ASN A 256 10.26 -22.21 40.56
CA ASN A 256 11.18 -22.02 41.69
C ASN A 256 10.59 -22.48 43.03
N GLY A 257 9.47 -23.21 43.02
CA GLY A 257 8.87 -23.87 44.18
C GLY A 257 8.80 -25.37 43.93
#